data_AF-A0A8H9GVK1-F1
#
_entry.id   AF-A0A8H9GVK1-F1
#
_cell.length_a   1.000
_cell.length_b   1.000
_cell.length_c   1.000
_cell.angle_alpha   90.00
_cell.angle_beta   90.00
_cell.angle_gamma   90.00
#
_symmetry.space_group_name_H-M   'P 1'
#
loop_
_entity.id
_entity.type
_entity.pdbx_description
1 polymer ?
#
loop_
_entity_poly.entity_id
_entity_poly.type
_entity_poly.pdbx_seq_one_letter_code
_entity_poly.pdbx_strand_id
1 'polypeptide(L)'
;MPEFTFDLVLQRPADRREQEAIFLVLVGTASPYGEVSLTISRFPREATLLAKGLPKASLSHPDLLRQGYIPIDAETRLVVGGATASLARNRRALRREDRGFSIKLGERDYTYLFGSRGEELRESARGPLVRLSSVDPTGQKFALTVLSDADATDLALAIVLQGADTSGLSITGAIMSGVTSFFNGGYGDR
;
A
#
# COMPACT_ATOMS: atom_id res chain seq x y z
N MET A 1 -20.11 -5.37 9.48
CA MET A 1 -20.65 -4.96 8.15
C MET A 1 -20.80 -6.21 7.28
N PRO A 2 -21.65 -6.30 6.24
CA PRO A 2 -21.52 -7.42 5.30
C PRO A 2 -20.16 -7.40 4.60
N GLU A 3 -19.63 -8.59 4.32
CA GLU A 3 -18.45 -8.73 3.47
C GLU A 3 -18.75 -8.18 2.06
N PHE A 4 -17.79 -7.45 1.49
CA PHE A 4 -17.91 -6.94 0.14
C PHE A 4 -16.55 -6.84 -0.53
N THR A 5 -16.55 -6.80 -1.86
CA THR A 5 -15.35 -6.63 -2.67
C THR A 5 -15.50 -5.44 -3.59
N PHE A 6 -14.43 -4.69 -3.78
CA PHE A 6 -14.35 -3.62 -4.76
C PHE A 6 -12.96 -3.54 -5.37
N ASP A 7 -12.87 -2.86 -6.50
CA ASP A 7 -11.61 -2.71 -7.22
C ASP A 7 -11.00 -1.33 -6.98
N LEU A 8 -9.68 -1.31 -6.78
CA LEU A 8 -8.83 -0.14 -6.95
C LEU A 8 -8.14 -0.22 -8.30
N VAL A 9 -8.31 0.81 -9.12
CA VAL A 9 -7.77 0.90 -10.48
C VAL A 9 -6.78 2.04 -10.56
N LEU A 10 -5.62 1.76 -11.16
CA LEU A 10 -4.62 2.75 -11.50
C LEU A 10 -5.19 3.73 -12.52
N GLN A 11 -5.16 5.01 -12.17
CA GLN A 11 -5.51 6.09 -13.07
C GLN A 11 -4.31 6.96 -13.37
N ARG A 12 -4.26 7.44 -14.61
CA ARG A 12 -3.33 8.50 -15.01
C ARG A 12 -3.95 9.84 -14.64
N PRO A 13 -3.20 10.75 -13.98
CA PRO A 13 -3.66 12.11 -13.77
C PRO A 13 -4.01 12.78 -15.10
N ALA A 14 -5.10 13.55 -15.11
CA ALA A 14 -5.66 14.12 -16.33
C ALA A 14 -4.82 15.29 -16.87
N ASP A 15 -4.21 16.09 -15.98
CA ASP A 15 -3.37 17.22 -16.34
C ASP A 15 -1.88 16.83 -16.32
N ARG A 16 -1.12 17.33 -17.30
CA ARG A 16 0.34 17.20 -17.36
C ARG A 16 1.01 17.77 -16.11
N ARG A 17 0.50 18.87 -15.54
CA ARG A 17 1.04 19.42 -14.27
C ARG A 17 0.84 18.48 -13.09
N GLU A 18 -0.30 17.81 -13.03
CA GLU A 18 -0.56 16.79 -12.01
C GLU A 18 0.33 15.55 -12.23
N GLN A 19 0.59 15.16 -13.48
CA GLN A 19 1.52 14.06 -13.79
C GLN A 19 2.96 14.34 -13.31
N GLU A 20 3.38 15.60 -13.30
CA GLU A 20 4.69 16.01 -12.77
C GLU A 20 4.74 15.99 -11.24
N ALA A 21 3.60 16.17 -10.56
CA ALA A 21 3.50 16.19 -9.10
C ALA A 21 3.11 14.84 -8.48
N ILE A 22 2.45 13.97 -9.23
CA ILE A 22 1.87 12.72 -8.76
C ILE A 22 2.68 11.54 -9.31
N PHE A 23 3.02 10.62 -8.42
CA PHE A 23 3.63 9.35 -8.80
C PHE A 23 2.57 8.36 -9.26
N LEU A 24 1.47 8.24 -8.51
CA LEU A 24 0.45 7.22 -8.72
C LEU A 24 -0.90 7.65 -8.12
N VAL A 25 -2.00 7.28 -8.79
CA VAL A 25 -3.37 7.43 -8.28
C VAL A 25 -4.10 6.09 -8.42
N LEU A 26 -4.65 5.57 -7.33
CA LEU A 26 -5.62 4.47 -7.34
C LEU A 26 -6.99 5.02 -6.99
N VAL A 27 -8.01 4.64 -7.76
CA VAL A 27 -9.39 4.98 -7.43
C VAL A 27 -10.29 3.76 -7.42
N GLY A 28 -11.35 3.83 -6.63
CA GLY A 28 -12.38 2.79 -6.59
C GLY A 28 -13.63 3.27 -5.87
N THR A 29 -14.62 2.40 -5.80
CA THR A 29 -15.86 2.66 -5.06
C THR A 29 -16.06 1.59 -4.01
N ALA A 30 -15.83 1.94 -2.76
CA ALA A 30 -16.01 1.05 -1.63
C ALA A 30 -17.44 1.24 -1.08
N SER A 31 -18.44 0.55 -1.61
CA SER A 31 -19.79 0.54 -1.00
C SER A 31 -19.70 -0.06 0.41
N PRO A 32 -20.10 0.61 1.50
CA PRO A 32 -21.01 1.77 1.63
C PRO A 32 -20.36 3.16 1.79
N TYR A 33 -19.04 3.26 1.72
CA TYR A 33 -18.23 4.45 1.99
C TYR A 33 -18.06 5.40 0.80
N GLY A 34 -18.47 4.98 -0.40
CA GLY A 34 -18.46 5.78 -1.62
C GLY A 34 -17.13 5.72 -2.37
N GLU A 35 -16.84 6.77 -3.14
CA GLU A 35 -15.60 6.88 -3.89
C GLU A 35 -14.41 7.04 -2.96
N VAL A 36 -13.34 6.31 -3.28
CA VAL A 36 -12.06 6.34 -2.58
C VAL A 36 -10.96 6.64 -3.59
N SER A 37 -10.01 7.49 -3.21
CA SER A 37 -8.83 7.80 -4.00
C SER A 37 -7.59 7.76 -3.11
N LEU A 38 -6.60 6.97 -3.52
CA LEU A 38 -5.27 6.98 -2.94
C LEU A 38 -4.32 7.67 -3.92
N THR A 39 -3.68 8.75 -3.47
CA THR A 39 -2.71 9.49 -4.27
C THR A 39 -1.34 9.41 -3.62
N ILE A 40 -0.30 9.09 -4.39
CA ILE A 40 1.10 9.19 -3.97
C ILE A 40 1.72 10.42 -4.62
N SER A 41 2.04 11.44 -3.84
CA SER A 41 2.74 12.64 -4.32
C SER A 41 4.25 12.38 -4.48
N ARG A 42 4.87 13.08 -5.43
CA ARG A 42 6.33 13.03 -5.64
C ARG A 42 7.08 13.92 -4.64
N PHE A 43 6.52 15.08 -4.28
CA PHE A 43 7.14 16.01 -3.33
C PHE A 43 6.10 16.91 -2.61
N PRO A 44 6.09 16.96 -1.25
CA PRO A 44 6.72 15.99 -0.38
C PRO A 44 6.14 14.59 -0.66
N ARG A 45 6.93 13.55 -0.43
CA ARG A 45 6.53 12.18 -0.78
C ARG A 45 5.57 11.65 0.28
N GLU A 46 4.29 11.54 -0.08
CA GLU A 46 3.22 11.13 0.82
C GLU A 46 2.13 10.37 0.03
N ALA A 47 1.69 9.23 0.58
CA ALA A 47 0.48 8.57 0.13
C ALA A 47 -0.69 9.09 0.98
N THR A 48 -1.73 9.63 0.33
CA THR A 48 -2.90 10.20 1.00
C THR A 48 -4.17 9.53 0.50
N LEU A 49 -4.98 9.06 1.44
CA LEU A 49 -6.33 8.57 1.20
C LEU A 49 -7.34 9.71 1.31
N LEU A 50 -8.12 9.88 0.25
CA LEU A 50 -9.28 10.77 0.19
C LEU A 50 -10.54 9.93 -0.05
N ALA A 51 -11.46 10.00 0.89
CA ALA A 51 -12.78 9.39 0.79
C ALA A 51 -13.73 10.11 1.76
N LYS A 52 -14.97 10.34 1.35
CA LYS A 52 -15.95 11.02 2.22
C LYS A 52 -16.40 10.14 3.38
N GLY A 53 -16.53 8.84 3.14
CA GLY A 53 -17.02 7.87 4.13
C GLY A 53 -15.95 7.22 5.00
N LEU A 54 -14.65 7.49 4.77
CA LEU A 54 -13.56 6.88 5.52
C LEU A 54 -12.78 7.93 6.33
N PRO A 55 -12.17 7.54 7.45
CA PRO A 55 -11.23 8.42 8.14
C PRO A 55 -10.07 8.78 7.21
N LYS A 56 -9.61 10.03 7.29
CA LYS A 56 -8.41 10.48 6.58
C LYS A 56 -7.23 9.59 6.96
N ALA A 57 -6.46 9.17 5.98
CA ALA A 57 -5.24 8.42 6.22
C ALA A 57 -4.10 8.95 5.36
N SER A 58 -2.89 8.98 5.92
CA SER A 58 -1.70 9.28 5.16
C SER A 58 -0.49 8.50 5.63
N LEU A 59 0.44 8.30 4.70
CA LEU A 59 1.68 7.56 4.89
C LEU A 59 2.81 8.38 4.28
N SER A 60 3.78 8.77 5.09
CA SER A 60 4.91 9.61 4.67
C SER A 60 6.22 9.09 5.24
N HIS A 61 7.34 9.50 4.64
CA HIS A 61 8.66 9.13 5.10
C HIS A 61 9.62 10.33 4.95
N PRO A 62 10.50 10.61 5.94
CA PRO A 62 11.37 11.79 5.91
C PRO A 62 12.46 11.75 4.84
N ASP A 63 12.86 10.56 4.36
CA ASP A 63 13.77 10.42 3.20
C ASP A 63 13.16 11.02 1.93
N LEU A 64 13.68 12.17 1.52
CA LEU A 64 13.29 12.93 0.32
C LEU A 64 14.02 12.48 -0.95
N LEU A 65 15.04 11.62 -0.84
CA LEU A 65 15.88 11.22 -1.98
C LEU A 65 15.28 10.06 -2.77
N ARG A 66 14.42 9.24 -2.13
CA ARG A 66 13.72 8.13 -2.78
C ARG A 66 12.46 8.61 -3.50
N GLN A 67 12.22 8.02 -4.66
CA GLN A 67 11.00 8.25 -5.46
C GLN A 67 10.06 7.03 -5.39
N GLY A 68 8.78 7.26 -5.65
CA GLY A 68 7.77 6.21 -5.76
C GLY A 68 7.06 5.89 -4.44
N TYR A 69 6.82 4.61 -4.19
CA TYR A 69 6.16 4.11 -2.99
C TYR A 69 6.91 4.48 -1.68
N ILE A 70 6.20 4.46 -0.56
CA ILE A 70 6.70 4.93 0.74
C ILE A 70 7.38 3.78 1.49
N PRO A 71 8.69 3.83 1.77
CA PRO A 71 9.34 2.80 2.57
C PRO A 71 8.68 2.69 3.94
N ILE A 72 8.58 1.45 4.42
CA ILE A 72 8.07 1.13 5.76
C ILE A 72 9.24 0.83 6.68
N ASP A 73 9.49 1.64 7.68
CA ASP A 73 10.42 1.40 8.78
C ASP A 73 10.02 2.25 10.00
N ALA A 74 10.95 2.47 10.93
CA ALA A 74 10.67 3.21 12.17
C ALA A 74 10.53 4.72 11.96
N GLU A 75 11.02 5.27 10.83
CA GLU A 75 10.91 6.69 10.49
C GLU A 75 9.65 6.99 9.67
N THR A 76 9.01 5.95 9.11
CA THR A 76 7.74 6.07 8.42
C THR A 76 6.65 6.58 9.36
N ARG A 77 5.96 7.63 8.94
CA ARG A 77 4.81 8.19 9.64
C ARG A 77 3.52 7.75 8.97
N LEU A 78 2.78 6.88 9.62
CA LEU A 78 1.43 6.46 9.23
C LEU A 78 0.41 7.12 10.16
N VAL A 79 -0.60 7.78 9.59
CA VAL A 79 -1.68 8.43 10.33
C VAL A 79 -3.01 7.93 9.79
N VAL A 80 -3.93 7.54 10.66
CA VAL A 80 -5.31 7.15 10.30
C VAL A 80 -6.27 7.78 11.30
N GLY A 81 -7.27 8.53 10.82
CA GLY A 81 -8.25 9.20 11.67
C GLY A 81 -7.62 10.18 12.66
N GLY A 82 -6.44 10.73 12.37
CA GLY A 82 -5.68 11.61 13.26
C GLY A 82 -4.77 10.88 14.27
N ALA A 83 -4.91 9.56 14.43
CA ALA A 83 -4.01 8.76 15.26
C ALA A 83 -2.76 8.37 14.47
N THR A 84 -1.57 8.61 15.05
CA THR A 84 -0.30 8.17 14.46
C THR A 84 -0.02 6.74 14.88
N ALA A 85 0.23 5.87 13.90
CA ALA A 85 0.59 4.48 14.13
C ALA A 85 2.10 4.33 14.33
N SER A 86 2.48 3.31 15.11
CA SER A 86 3.86 2.84 15.17
C SER A 86 4.03 1.62 14.27
N LEU A 87 5.18 1.54 13.60
CA LEU A 87 5.49 0.53 12.60
C LEU A 87 6.74 -0.24 13.02
N ALA A 88 6.70 -1.56 12.89
CA ALA A 88 7.88 -2.39 13.06
C ALA A 88 7.92 -3.52 12.02
N ARG A 89 9.03 -3.60 11.28
CA ARG A 89 9.25 -4.72 10.35
C ARG A 89 9.51 -6.00 11.13
N ASN A 90 8.92 -7.10 10.68
CA ASN A 90 9.32 -8.42 11.14
C ASN A 90 10.63 -8.85 10.47
N ARG A 91 11.77 -8.42 11.02
CA ARG A 91 13.12 -8.72 10.49
C ARG A 91 13.52 -10.21 10.60
N ARG A 92 12.73 -11.04 11.31
CA ARG A 92 13.05 -12.45 11.61
C ARG A 92 12.18 -13.46 10.86
N ALA A 93 11.32 -13.01 9.95
CA ALA A 93 10.49 -13.87 9.14
C ALA A 93 11.35 -14.72 8.17
N LEU A 94 11.55 -15.98 8.51
CA LEU A 94 12.28 -16.95 7.68
C LEU A 94 11.40 -17.53 6.55
N ARG A 95 10.08 -17.55 6.74
CA ARG A 95 9.10 -18.07 5.77
C ARG A 95 8.41 -16.96 4.99
N ARG A 96 7.98 -17.29 3.77
CA ARG A 96 7.31 -16.36 2.84
C ARG A 96 6.01 -15.80 3.42
N GLU A 97 5.24 -16.64 4.12
CA GLU A 97 3.98 -16.24 4.78
C GLU A 97 4.14 -15.33 6.01
N ASP A 98 5.34 -15.26 6.60
CA ASP A 98 5.62 -14.44 7.79
C ASP A 98 6.17 -13.05 7.42
N ARG A 99 6.38 -12.78 6.11
CA ARG A 99 6.90 -11.50 5.61
C ARG A 99 5.80 -10.44 5.74
N GLY A 100 5.98 -9.58 6.72
CA GLY A 100 5.03 -8.53 7.05
C GLY A 100 5.61 -7.51 8.00
N PHE A 101 4.79 -6.57 8.40
CA PHE A 101 5.11 -5.61 9.45
C PHE A 101 3.94 -5.47 10.42
N SER A 102 4.27 -5.23 11.69
CA SER A 102 3.31 -4.92 12.72
C SER A 102 3.00 -3.44 12.71
N ILE A 103 1.73 -3.12 12.95
CA ILE A 103 1.22 -1.76 13.03
C ILE A 103 0.45 -1.65 14.34
N LYS A 104 0.81 -0.70 15.18
CA LYS A 104 0.01 -0.38 16.36
C LYS A 104 -0.63 0.98 16.19
N LEU A 105 -1.96 1.01 16.18
CA LEU A 105 -2.78 2.21 15.98
C LEU A 105 -3.73 2.35 17.17
N GLY A 106 -3.36 3.22 18.10
CA GLY A 106 -4.04 3.31 19.41
C GLY A 106 -3.94 1.99 20.17
N GLU A 107 -5.10 1.45 20.55
CA GLU A 107 -5.22 0.17 21.27
C GLU A 107 -5.28 -1.06 20.34
N ARG A 108 -5.21 -0.86 19.02
CA ARG A 108 -5.33 -1.94 18.04
C ARG A 108 -3.96 -2.34 17.52
N ASP A 109 -3.65 -3.63 17.64
CA ASP A 109 -2.46 -4.24 17.09
C ASP A 109 -2.81 -4.99 15.81
N TYR A 110 -2.20 -4.57 14.71
CA TYR A 110 -2.37 -5.14 13.39
C TYR A 110 -1.08 -5.79 12.89
N THR A 111 -1.26 -6.74 11.99
CA THR A 111 -0.18 -7.30 11.17
C THR A 111 -0.60 -7.18 9.71
N TYR A 112 0.28 -6.60 8.91
CA TYR A 112 0.13 -6.57 7.46
C TYR A 112 1.02 -7.65 6.85
N LEU A 113 0.42 -8.60 6.14
CA LEU A 113 1.10 -9.77 5.58
C LEU A 113 1.22 -9.66 4.05
N PHE A 114 2.33 -10.14 3.51
CA PHE A 114 2.56 -10.31 2.08
C PHE A 114 2.84 -11.77 1.74
N GLY A 115 2.06 -12.36 0.84
CA GLY A 115 2.20 -13.77 0.48
C GLY A 115 2.05 -14.05 -1.02
N SER A 116 2.22 -15.32 -1.41
CA SER A 116 1.94 -15.79 -2.78
C SER A 116 0.49 -15.62 -3.22
N ARG A 117 -0.43 -15.50 -2.25
CA ARG A 117 -1.88 -15.38 -2.47
C ARG A 117 -2.40 -13.94 -2.41
N GLY A 118 -1.51 -12.96 -2.24
CA GLY A 118 -1.87 -11.55 -2.09
C GLY A 118 -1.44 -10.98 -0.74
N GLU A 119 -2.05 -9.86 -0.38
CA GLU A 119 -1.79 -9.11 0.85
C GLU A 119 -2.98 -9.25 1.81
N GLU A 120 -2.72 -9.25 3.12
CA GLU A 120 -3.78 -9.37 4.13
C GLU A 120 -3.49 -8.45 5.32
N LEU A 121 -4.45 -7.61 5.66
CA LEU A 121 -4.49 -6.87 6.91
C LEU A 121 -5.24 -7.69 7.95
N ARG A 122 -4.58 -7.95 9.08
CA ARG A 122 -5.15 -8.66 10.22
C ARG A 122 -5.02 -7.81 11.47
N GLU A 123 -6.01 -7.86 12.34
CA GLU A 123 -5.87 -7.41 13.72
C GLU A 123 -5.69 -8.63 14.63
N SER A 124 -4.86 -8.51 15.67
CA SER A 124 -4.57 -9.62 16.59
C SER A 124 -5.80 -10.18 17.30
N ALA A 125 -6.81 -9.34 17.58
CA ALA A 125 -8.03 -9.76 18.29
C ALA A 125 -9.12 -10.30 17.35
N ARG A 126 -9.35 -9.63 16.21
CA ARG A 126 -10.42 -10.00 15.25
C ARG A 126 -9.97 -10.93 14.12
N GLY A 127 -8.67 -11.10 13.91
CA GLY A 127 -8.13 -11.89 12.80
C GLY A 127 -8.12 -11.11 11.48
N PRO A 128 -8.29 -11.76 10.32
CA PRO A 128 -8.29 -11.10 9.02
C PRO A 128 -9.43 -10.10 8.86
N LEU A 129 -9.11 -8.92 8.31
CA LEU A 129 -10.07 -7.83 8.11
C LEU A 129 -10.18 -7.41 6.65
N VAL A 130 -9.05 -7.31 5.95
CA VAL A 130 -9.03 -6.93 4.53
C VAL A 130 -8.03 -7.81 3.79
N ARG A 131 -8.42 -8.32 2.63
CA ARG A 131 -7.55 -9.06 1.70
C ARG A 131 -7.40 -8.29 0.41
N LEU A 132 -6.21 -8.37 -0.17
CA LEU A 132 -5.90 -7.75 -1.44
C LEU A 132 -5.30 -8.76 -2.40
N SER A 133 -5.77 -8.73 -3.64
CA SER A 133 -5.24 -9.54 -4.73
C SER A 133 -5.08 -8.70 -6.00
N SER A 134 -4.01 -8.97 -6.75
CA SER A 134 -3.87 -8.42 -8.11
C SER A 134 -4.89 -9.11 -9.02
N VAL A 135 -5.71 -8.32 -9.71
CA VAL A 135 -6.77 -8.83 -10.59
C VAL A 135 -6.29 -8.95 -12.02
N ASP A 136 -5.25 -8.21 -12.39
CA ASP A 136 -4.68 -8.26 -13.72
C ASP A 136 -3.16 -8.53 -13.72
N PRO A 137 -2.62 -9.06 -14.83
CA PRO A 137 -1.17 -9.30 -14.99
C PRO A 137 -0.36 -8.00 -15.14
N THR A 138 -1.03 -6.88 -15.41
CA THR A 138 -0.39 -5.58 -15.67
C THR A 138 -0.10 -4.79 -14.40
N GLY A 139 -0.62 -5.24 -13.25
CA GLY A 139 -0.54 -4.55 -11.96
C GLY A 139 -1.31 -3.24 -11.90
N GLN A 140 -2.34 -3.07 -12.75
CA GLN A 140 -3.12 -1.83 -12.83
C GLN A 140 -4.44 -1.91 -12.05
N LYS A 141 -4.83 -3.10 -11.60
CA LYS A 141 -6.08 -3.34 -10.90
C LYS A 141 -5.90 -4.29 -9.72
N PHE A 142 -6.39 -3.88 -8.56
CA PHE A 142 -6.34 -4.61 -7.30
C PHE A 142 -7.76 -4.81 -6.78
N ALA A 143 -8.11 -6.03 -6.38
CA ALA A 143 -9.36 -6.34 -5.71
C ALA A 143 -9.13 -6.31 -4.21
N LEU A 144 -9.96 -5.54 -3.52
CA LEU A 144 -9.99 -5.44 -2.06
C LEU A 144 -11.24 -6.14 -1.58
N THR A 145 -11.07 -7.23 -0.84
CA THR A 145 -12.15 -7.93 -0.14
C THR A 145 -12.13 -7.52 1.33
N VAL A 146 -13.19 -6.87 1.76
CA VAL A 146 -13.37 -6.38 3.13
C VAL A 146 -14.29 -7.34 3.87
N LEU A 147 -13.78 -7.93 4.94
CA LEU A 147 -14.46 -8.97 5.71
C LEU A 147 -15.44 -8.36 6.72
N SER A 148 -16.34 -9.19 7.25
CA SER A 148 -17.49 -8.71 8.03
C SER A 148 -17.14 -7.93 9.28
N ASP A 149 -15.99 -8.23 9.88
CA ASP A 149 -15.53 -7.67 11.15
C ASP A 149 -14.71 -6.38 10.97
N ALA A 150 -14.45 -5.99 9.72
CA ALA A 150 -13.75 -4.76 9.39
C ALA A 150 -14.65 -3.52 9.52
N ASP A 151 -14.07 -2.45 10.02
CA ASP A 151 -14.67 -1.12 10.09
C ASP A 151 -13.99 -0.11 9.14
N ALA A 152 -14.46 1.14 9.17
CA ALA A 152 -13.95 2.20 8.31
C ALA A 152 -12.45 2.51 8.55
N THR A 153 -11.97 2.36 9.79
CA THR A 153 -10.55 2.55 10.12
C THR A 153 -9.72 1.44 9.52
N ASP A 154 -10.17 0.20 9.62
CA ASP A 154 -9.47 -0.96 9.07
C ASP A 154 -9.38 -0.86 7.54
N LEU A 155 -10.46 -0.41 6.88
CA LEU A 155 -10.46 -0.19 5.44
C LEU A 155 -9.56 0.98 5.02
N ALA A 156 -9.62 2.11 5.73
CA ALA A 156 -8.74 3.25 5.47
C ALA A 156 -7.26 2.87 5.62
N LEU A 157 -6.95 2.09 6.65
CA LEU A 157 -5.63 1.55 6.90
C LEU A 157 -5.19 0.63 5.76
N ALA A 158 -6.03 -0.32 5.32
CA ALA A 158 -5.69 -1.22 4.22
C ALA A 158 -5.43 -0.47 2.90
N ILE A 159 -6.24 0.54 2.58
CA ILE A 159 -6.07 1.32 1.34
C ILE A 159 -4.79 2.16 1.39
N VAL A 160 -4.53 2.89 2.49
CA VAL A 160 -3.33 3.76 2.54
C VAL A 160 -2.03 2.95 2.46
N LEU A 161 -2.04 1.70 2.93
CA LEU A 161 -0.89 0.80 2.85
C LEU A 161 -0.60 0.33 1.42
N GLN A 162 -1.50 0.53 0.45
CA GLN A 162 -1.17 0.35 -0.97
C GLN A 162 -0.16 1.40 -1.47
N GLY A 163 0.03 2.48 -0.73
CA GLY A 163 1.09 3.45 -0.96
C GLY A 163 2.46 3.01 -0.44
N ALA A 164 2.53 1.92 0.33
CA ALA A 164 3.76 1.43 0.93
C ALA A 164 4.68 0.78 -0.10
N ASP A 165 5.99 0.92 0.09
CA ASP A 165 7.00 0.18 -0.65
C ASP A 165 7.16 -1.19 0.02
N THR A 166 6.51 -2.16 -0.61
CA THR A 166 6.45 -3.54 -0.16
C THR A 166 7.42 -4.41 -0.97
N SER A 167 8.24 -3.81 -1.84
CA SER A 167 9.24 -4.52 -2.65
C SER A 167 10.23 -5.30 -1.79
N GLY A 168 10.63 -4.76 -0.63
CA GLY A 168 11.48 -5.47 0.33
C GLY A 168 10.79 -6.65 1.05
N LEU A 169 9.48 -6.85 0.85
CA LEU A 169 8.66 -7.87 1.50
C LEU A 169 8.02 -8.84 0.48
N SER A 170 7.79 -8.40 -0.75
CA SER A 170 7.29 -9.21 -1.86
C SER A 170 8.42 -9.97 -2.57
N ILE A 171 8.12 -11.15 -3.12
CA ILE A 171 9.06 -11.89 -3.97
C ILE A 171 9.34 -11.18 -5.30
N THR A 172 8.47 -10.26 -5.70
CA THR A 172 8.68 -9.44 -6.91
C THR A 172 9.79 -8.40 -6.70
N GLY A 173 10.10 -7.98 -5.48
CA GLY A 173 11.30 -7.15 -5.24
C GLY A 173 12.62 -7.89 -5.47
N ALA A 174 12.62 -9.24 -5.40
CA ALA A 174 13.78 -10.03 -5.81
C ALA A 174 13.94 -10.14 -7.34
N ILE A 175 12.90 -9.81 -8.12
CA ILE A 175 12.93 -9.87 -9.59
C ILE A 175 13.00 -8.46 -10.20
N MET A 176 12.34 -7.46 -9.61
CA MET A 176 12.35 -6.07 -10.11
C MET A 176 13.64 -5.30 -9.76
N SER A 177 14.36 -5.66 -8.70
CA SER A 177 15.74 -5.16 -8.52
C SER A 177 16.74 -5.78 -9.50
N GLY A 178 16.32 -6.77 -10.30
CA GLY A 178 17.14 -7.43 -11.32
C GLY A 178 16.90 -6.97 -12.76
N VAL A 179 15.90 -6.13 -13.04
CA VAL A 179 15.55 -5.71 -14.42
C VAL A 179 15.64 -4.19 -14.58
N THR A 180 16.76 -3.60 -14.17
CA THR A 180 17.25 -2.33 -14.75
C THR A 180 18.75 -2.34 -15.08
N SER A 181 19.44 -3.50 -15.02
CA SER A 181 20.87 -3.59 -15.38
C SER A 181 21.19 -4.37 -16.66
N PHE A 182 20.21 -4.68 -17.50
CA PHE A 182 20.45 -5.32 -18.81
C PHE A 182 20.10 -4.43 -20.01
N PHE A 183 20.32 -3.12 -19.93
CA PHE A 183 20.42 -2.27 -21.13
C PHE A 183 21.34 -1.07 -20.87
N ASN A 184 22.61 -1.33 -20.55
CA ASN A 184 23.69 -0.44 -20.99
C ASN A 184 25.07 -1.10 -20.86
N GLY A 185 25.77 -1.21 -22.00
CA GLY A 185 27.13 -1.75 -22.11
C GLY A 185 27.19 -2.86 -23.17
N GLY A 186 27.68 -2.64 -24.39
CA GLY A 186 28.35 -1.46 -24.92
C GLY A 186 28.60 -1.60 -26.42
N TYR A 187 29.02 -0.47 -26.99
CA TYR A 187 29.83 -0.40 -28.20
C TYR A 187 31.01 -1.40 -28.15
N GLY A 188 31.35 -1.99 -29.30
CA GLY A 188 32.67 -2.61 -29.48
C GLY A 188 32.74 -3.66 -30.59
N ASP A 189 33.19 -3.22 -31.76
CA ASP A 189 33.82 -3.95 -32.88
C ASP A 189 34.32 -5.38 -32.59
N ARG A 190 34.02 -6.29 -33.53
CA ARG A 190 35.02 -6.93 -34.40
C ARG A 190 34.38 -7.70 -35.55
#